data_AF-A0A392QCB1-F1
#
_entry.id   AF-A0A392QCB1-F1
#
_cell.length_a   1.000
_cell.length_b   1.000
_cell.length_c   1.000
_cell.angle_alpha   90.00
_cell.angle_beta   90.00
_cell.angle_gamma   90.00
#
_symmetry.space_group_name_H-M   'P 1'
#
loop_
_entity.id
_entity.type
_entity.pdbx_description
1 polymer ?
#
loop_
_entity_poly.entity_id
_entity_poly.type
_entity_poly.pdbx_seq_one_letter_code
_entity_poly.pdbx_strand_id
1 'polypeptide(L)'
;MKKIPIAIDLLTSLESSLSKAKLKQTLDDHADGESIFDCLGRLNIKREECLCLLRSLLEKILLPEITDKYGIEKFCLMNARLIFCTASSSTRLFAEGMTPVQFLVIDEAAQLKECESVIPLQLPGLHHAILIGDERQLPAVVKSPVNCFSAIFL
;
A
#
# COMPACT_ATOMS: atom_id res chain seq x y z
N MET A 1 4.78 4.73 14.30
CA MET A 1 4.44 4.72 12.85
C MET A 1 5.14 5.89 12.15
N LYS A 2 6.48 5.90 12.09
CA LYS A 2 7.27 6.95 11.40
C LYS A 2 7.75 6.52 10.00
N LYS A 3 7.17 5.46 9.43
CA LYS A 3 7.76 4.76 8.27
C LYS A 3 7.78 5.58 6.99
N ILE A 4 6.79 6.46 6.78
CA ILE A 4 6.69 7.30 5.58
C ILE A 4 7.79 8.38 5.55
N PRO A 5 7.98 9.21 6.60
CA PRO A 5 9.12 10.12 6.67
C PRO A 5 10.46 9.40 6.54
N ILE A 6 10.62 8.25 7.24
CA ILE A 6 11.84 7.45 7.17
C ILE A 6 12.11 6.95 5.75
N ALA A 7 11.10 6.54 5.00
CA ALA A 7 11.27 6.05 3.63
C ALA A 7 11.76 7.17 2.69
N ILE A 8 11.20 8.38 2.83
CA ILE A 8 11.66 9.55 2.07
C ILE A 8 13.11 9.89 2.46
N ASP A 9 13.41 9.99 3.76
CA ASP A 9 14.76 10.30 4.25
C ASP A 9 15.80 9.30 3.74
N LEU A 10 15.46 8.01 3.73
CA LEU A 10 16.33 6.96 3.19
C LEU A 10 16.54 7.10 1.68
N LEU A 11 15.49 7.39 0.91
CA LEU A 11 15.59 7.63 -0.53
C LEU A 11 16.45 8.86 -0.84
N THR A 12 16.25 9.96 -0.12
CA THR A 12 17.04 11.19 -0.28
C THR A 12 18.50 10.98 0.14
N SER A 13 18.74 10.23 1.22
CA SER A 13 20.09 9.86 1.68
C SER A 13 20.83 8.97 0.66
N LEU A 14 20.10 8.03 0.06
CA LEU A 14 20.61 7.17 -1.02
C LEU A 14 20.97 8.01 -2.25
N GLU A 15 20.09 8.91 -2.70
CA GLU A 15 20.37 9.82 -3.82
C GLU A 15 21.60 10.70 -3.56
N SER A 16 21.72 11.29 -2.36
CA SER A 16 22.88 12.10 -1.97
C SER A 16 24.18 11.28 -1.97
N SER A 17 24.13 10.05 -1.44
CA SER A 17 25.30 9.15 -1.40
C SER A 17 25.73 8.73 -2.80
N LEU A 18 24.77 8.33 -3.65
CA LEU A 18 25.02 8.05 -5.06
C LEU A 18 25.38 9.29 -5.85
N SER A 19 25.09 10.51 -5.42
CA SER A 19 25.56 11.72 -6.14
C SER A 19 27.02 12.01 -5.79
N LYS A 20 27.41 11.81 -4.52
CA LYS A 20 28.74 12.14 -3.98
C LYS A 20 29.82 11.12 -4.31
N ALA A 21 29.49 9.85 -4.54
CA ALA A 21 30.46 8.78 -4.77
C ALA A 21 31.20 8.86 -6.13
N LYS A 22 31.47 10.05 -6.66
CA LYS A 22 32.04 10.31 -7.99
C LYS A 22 33.39 9.59 -8.04
N LEU A 23 33.47 8.49 -8.79
CA LEU A 23 34.70 7.73 -8.97
C LEU A 23 35.69 8.64 -9.73
N LYS A 24 36.68 9.18 -9.00
CA LYS A 24 37.74 9.99 -9.58
C LYS A 24 38.63 9.09 -10.44
N GLN A 25 38.88 9.53 -11.66
CA GLN A 25 39.97 9.02 -12.49
C GLN A 25 41.28 9.55 -11.91
N THR A 26 42.13 8.66 -11.38
CA THR A 26 43.54 8.96 -11.11
C THR A 26 44.39 7.77 -11.56
N LEU A 27 45.06 7.95 -12.73
CA LEU A 27 46.47 7.70 -13.11
C LEU A 27 47.20 6.52 -12.42
N ASP A 28 48.00 5.64 -13.05
CA ASP A 28 48.84 5.73 -14.25
C ASP A 28 49.15 4.30 -14.80
N ASP A 29 49.36 4.23 -16.11
CA ASP A 29 50.33 3.39 -16.85
C ASP A 29 50.83 2.06 -16.23
N HIS A 30 50.07 0.97 -16.38
CA HIS A 30 50.68 -0.31 -16.79
C HIS A 30 49.64 -1.23 -17.43
N ALA A 31 50.07 -1.95 -18.46
CA ALA A 31 49.26 -2.71 -19.41
C ALA A 31 48.44 -3.86 -18.78
N ASP A 32 47.26 -3.53 -18.23
CA ASP A 32 46.06 -4.40 -18.13
C ASP A 32 44.75 -3.57 -17.91
N GLY A 33 44.84 -2.25 -18.11
CA GLY A 33 43.86 -1.26 -17.65
C GLY A 33 42.58 -1.13 -18.49
N GLU A 34 42.51 -1.75 -19.68
CA GLU A 34 41.38 -1.62 -20.61
C GLU A 34 40.10 -2.25 -20.03
N SER A 35 40.23 -3.42 -19.39
CA SER A 35 39.13 -4.14 -18.71
C SER A 35 38.56 -3.38 -17.51
N ILE A 36 39.43 -2.76 -16.71
CA ILE A 36 39.04 -2.05 -15.49
C ILE A 36 38.37 -0.72 -15.82
N PHE A 37 38.89 0.02 -16.80
CA PHE A 37 38.28 1.27 -17.28
C PHE A 37 36.88 1.03 -17.85
N ASP A 38 36.71 -0.03 -18.64
CA ASP A 38 35.42 -0.44 -19.18
C ASP A 38 34.42 -0.80 -18.08
N CYS A 39 34.88 -1.50 -17.04
CA CYS A 39 34.07 -1.88 -15.89
C CYS A 39 33.66 -0.64 -15.05
N LEU A 40 34.58 0.28 -14.79
CA LEU A 40 34.30 1.55 -14.12
C LEU A 40 33.31 2.42 -14.91
N GLY A 41 33.48 2.47 -16.24
CA GLY A 41 32.59 3.18 -17.15
C GLY A 41 31.17 2.63 -17.09
N ARG A 42 31.00 1.30 -17.18
CA ARG A 42 29.70 0.64 -17.02
C ARG A 42 29.07 0.90 -15.65
N LEU A 43 29.87 0.88 -14.58
CA LEU A 43 29.39 1.17 -13.23
C LEU A 43 28.88 2.61 -13.11
N ASN A 44 29.58 3.58 -13.70
CA ASN A 44 29.14 4.98 -13.73
C ASN A 44 27.84 5.16 -14.55
N ILE A 45 27.69 4.46 -15.67
CA ILE A 45 26.45 4.48 -16.46
C ILE A 45 25.29 3.92 -15.63
N LYS A 46 25.48 2.76 -14.98
CA LYS A 46 24.46 2.14 -14.12
C LYS A 46 24.07 3.01 -12.93
N ARG A 47 25.04 3.73 -12.37
CA ARG A 47 24.82 4.72 -11.31
C ARG A 47 23.99 5.90 -11.80
N GLU A 48 24.30 6.46 -12.97
CA GLU A 48 23.53 7.60 -13.51
C GLU A 48 22.10 7.17 -13.85
N GLU A 49 21.92 5.97 -14.44
CA GLU A 49 20.60 5.35 -14.63
C GLU A 49 19.85 5.23 -13.29
N CYS A 50 20.52 4.75 -12.24
CA CYS A 50 19.93 4.62 -10.91
C CYS A 50 19.53 5.98 -10.31
N LEU A 51 20.37 7.00 -10.45
CA LEU A 51 20.07 8.37 -10.00
C LEU A 51 18.88 8.96 -10.75
N CYS A 52 18.80 8.78 -12.07
CA CYS A 52 17.66 9.21 -12.87
C CYS A 52 16.36 8.52 -12.44
N LEU A 53 16.40 7.21 -12.17
CA LEU A 53 15.25 6.48 -11.64
C LEU A 53 14.87 6.95 -10.24
N LEU A 54 15.83 7.17 -9.34
CA LEU A 54 15.59 7.67 -7.98
C LEU A 54 14.96 9.06 -8.00
N ARG A 55 15.47 9.99 -8.80
CA ARG A 55 14.89 11.33 -8.97
C ARG A 55 13.49 11.27 -9.54
N SER A 56 13.29 10.48 -10.60
CA SER A 56 11.96 10.27 -11.19
C SER A 56 10.98 9.68 -10.18
N LEU A 57 11.45 8.80 -9.29
CA LEU A 57 10.65 8.19 -8.24
C LEU A 57 10.33 9.19 -7.14
N LEU A 58 11.29 10.01 -6.71
CA LEU A 58 11.09 11.09 -5.74
C LEU A 58 10.11 12.16 -6.25
N GLU A 59 10.21 12.56 -7.52
CA GLU A 59 9.28 13.52 -8.14
C GLU A 59 7.85 12.97 -8.25
N LYS A 60 7.70 11.66 -8.48
CA LYS A 60 6.39 11.01 -8.62
C LYS A 60 5.75 10.66 -7.28
N ILE A 61 6.54 10.47 -6.23
CA ILE A 61 6.04 10.18 -4.89
C ILE A 61 5.72 11.52 -4.21
N LEU A 62 4.54 12.07 -4.53
CA LEU A 62 3.96 13.18 -3.77
C LEU A 62 3.39 12.63 -2.46
N LEU A 63 4.25 12.48 -1.44
CA LEU A 63 3.83 12.16 -0.09
C LEU A 63 3.57 13.48 0.66
N PRO A 64 2.36 13.69 1.21
CA PRO A 64 2.07 14.89 1.97
C PRO A 64 2.87 14.89 3.28
N GLU A 65 3.26 16.08 3.76
CA GLU A 65 3.89 16.27 5.07
C GLU A 65 2.85 16.07 6.18
N ILE A 66 2.50 14.80 6.43
CA ILE A 66 1.55 14.42 7.46
C ILE A 66 2.30 13.72 8.58
N THR A 67 2.23 14.31 9.77
CA THR A 67 2.91 13.80 10.97
C THR A 67 1.95 13.13 11.93
N ASP A 68 0.66 13.46 11.88
CA ASP A 68 -0.35 12.86 12.73
C ASP A 68 -0.85 11.52 12.17
N LYS A 69 -1.16 10.60 13.09
CA LYS A 69 -1.57 9.23 12.74
C LYS A 69 -2.84 9.20 11.89
N TYR A 70 -3.78 10.09 12.18
CA TYR A 70 -5.09 10.12 11.52
C TYR A 70 -4.95 10.58 10.07
N GLY A 71 -4.17 11.62 9.81
CA GLY A 71 -3.90 12.09 8.46
C GLY A 71 -3.17 11.04 7.62
N ILE A 72 -2.19 10.33 8.19
CA ILE A 72 -1.48 9.24 7.48
C ILE A 72 -2.48 8.15 7.08
N GLU A 73 -3.34 7.75 8.02
CA GLU A 73 -4.37 6.75 7.78
C GLU A 73 -5.35 7.20 6.69
N LYS A 74 -5.87 8.43 6.79
CA LYS A 74 -6.77 9.01 5.80
C LYS A 74 -6.12 9.06 4.42
N PHE A 75 -4.88 9.53 4.33
CA PHE A 75 -4.11 9.55 3.09
C PHE A 75 -3.95 8.15 2.47
N CYS A 76 -3.56 7.16 3.28
CA CYS A 76 -3.41 5.79 2.80
C CYS A 76 -4.73 5.21 2.30
N LEU A 77 -5.83 5.42 3.01
CA LEU A 77 -7.14 4.90 2.61
C LEU A 77 -7.68 5.59 1.35
N MET A 78 -7.53 6.91 1.22
CA MET A 78 -7.96 7.67 0.04
C MET A 78 -7.24 7.22 -1.24
N ASN A 79 -5.98 6.82 -1.12
CA ASN A 79 -5.13 6.41 -2.25
C ASN A 79 -5.04 4.88 -2.43
N ALA A 80 -5.71 4.10 -1.57
CA ALA A 80 -5.69 2.65 -1.66
C ALA A 80 -6.48 2.16 -2.89
N ARG A 81 -5.93 1.16 -3.60
CA ARG A 81 -6.66 0.44 -4.67
C ARG A 81 -7.42 -0.77 -4.16
N LEU A 82 -6.94 -1.35 -3.06
CA LEU A 82 -7.52 -2.51 -2.40
C LEU A 82 -7.52 -2.24 -0.89
N ILE A 83 -8.64 -2.50 -0.23
CA ILE A 83 -8.82 -2.29 1.19
C ILE A 83 -9.31 -3.59 1.79
N PHE A 84 -8.51 -4.14 2.71
CA PHE A 84 -8.88 -5.31 3.50
C PHE A 84 -9.28 -4.84 4.89
N CYS A 85 -10.51 -5.17 5.29
CA CYS A 85 -11.04 -4.83 6.60
C CYS A 85 -12.07 -5.89 7.02
N THR A 86 -12.34 -5.95 8.31
CA THR A 86 -13.50 -6.72 8.82
C THR A 86 -14.78 -5.98 8.49
N ALA A 87 -15.91 -6.68 8.44
CA ALA A 87 -17.22 -6.07 8.21
C ALA A 87 -17.50 -4.90 9.17
N SER A 88 -17.17 -5.05 10.46
CA SER A 88 -17.33 -3.97 11.47
C SER A 88 -16.42 -2.76 11.27
N SER A 89 -15.17 -2.97 10.82
CA SER A 89 -14.19 -1.89 10.64
C SER A 89 -14.34 -1.15 9.30
N SER A 90 -15.16 -1.67 8.38
CA SER A 90 -15.57 -0.99 7.14
C SER A 90 -16.26 0.36 7.41
N THR A 91 -16.79 0.58 8.63
CA THR A 91 -17.29 1.88 9.10
C THR A 91 -16.31 3.04 8.90
N ARG A 92 -14.99 2.77 8.91
CA ARG A 92 -13.95 3.78 8.68
C ARG A 92 -13.91 4.30 7.24
N LEU A 93 -14.55 3.59 6.30
CA LEU A 93 -14.63 3.97 4.90
C LEU A 93 -15.78 4.95 4.61
N PHE A 94 -16.64 5.20 5.59
CA PHE A 94 -17.70 6.22 5.51
C PHE A 94 -17.18 7.65 5.81
N ALA A 95 -15.87 7.81 5.98
CA ALA A 95 -15.28 9.10 6.29
C ALA A 95 -15.44 10.10 5.12
N GLU A 96 -15.64 11.38 5.47
CA GLU A 96 -15.84 12.43 4.48
C GLU A 96 -14.59 12.64 3.58
N GLY A 97 -14.84 12.69 2.27
CA GLY A 97 -13.80 12.81 1.25
C GLY A 97 -13.12 11.51 0.84
N MET A 98 -13.62 10.35 1.30
CA MET A 98 -13.14 9.05 0.84
C MET A 98 -13.59 8.76 -0.59
N THR A 99 -12.70 8.12 -1.35
CA THR A 99 -13.01 7.61 -2.68
C THR A 99 -14.13 6.56 -2.56
N PRO A 100 -15.24 6.68 -3.29
CA PRO A 100 -16.33 5.70 -3.23
C PRO A 100 -15.86 4.28 -3.58
N VAL A 101 -16.32 3.30 -2.80
CA VAL A 101 -15.99 1.88 -3.03
C VAL A 101 -17.03 1.29 -3.97
N GLN A 102 -16.64 0.99 -5.21
CA GLN A 102 -17.56 0.50 -6.24
C GLN A 102 -17.78 -1.02 -6.20
N PHE A 103 -16.80 -1.76 -5.66
CA PHE A 103 -16.78 -3.21 -5.61
C PHE A 103 -16.49 -3.69 -4.20
N LEU A 104 -17.32 -4.59 -3.68
CA LEU A 104 -17.18 -5.22 -2.38
C LEU A 104 -17.07 -6.73 -2.54
N VAL A 105 -16.12 -7.33 -1.85
CA VAL A 105 -16.04 -8.78 -1.67
C VAL A 105 -16.09 -9.08 -0.18
N ILE A 106 -17.04 -9.91 0.24
CA ILE A 106 -17.17 -10.40 1.60
C ILE A 106 -16.74 -11.86 1.61
N ASP A 107 -15.61 -12.14 2.23
CA ASP A 107 -15.15 -13.50 2.51
C ASP A 107 -15.81 -14.02 3.81
N GLU A 108 -15.95 -15.34 3.92
CA GLU A 108 -16.62 -16.02 5.03
C GLU A 108 -18.03 -15.45 5.35
N ALA A 109 -18.78 -15.07 4.32
CA ALA A 109 -20.10 -14.44 4.45
C ALA A 109 -21.12 -15.30 5.22
N ALA A 110 -21.00 -16.63 5.16
CA ALA A 110 -21.82 -17.58 5.91
C ALA A 110 -21.61 -17.49 7.43
N GLN A 111 -20.45 -16.97 7.87
CA GLN A 111 -20.11 -16.79 9.29
C GLN A 111 -20.50 -15.41 9.83
N LEU A 112 -20.97 -14.49 8.97
CA LEU A 112 -21.42 -13.16 9.38
C LEU A 112 -22.90 -13.15 9.75
N LYS A 113 -23.23 -12.37 10.79
CA LYS A 113 -24.63 -12.01 11.05
C LYS A 113 -25.09 -11.05 9.95
N GLU A 114 -26.36 -11.12 9.59
CA GLU A 114 -26.97 -10.17 8.64
C GLU A 114 -26.62 -8.72 9.00
N CYS A 115 -26.77 -8.33 10.27
CA CYS A 115 -26.46 -6.98 10.73
C CYS A 115 -24.99 -6.57 10.57
N GLU A 116 -24.04 -7.51 10.62
CA GLU A 116 -22.61 -7.21 10.44
C GLU A 116 -22.30 -6.98 8.96
N SER A 117 -22.94 -7.72 8.06
CA SER A 117 -22.75 -7.57 6.62
C SER A 117 -23.41 -6.35 6.00
N VAL A 118 -24.48 -5.86 6.61
CA VAL A 118 -25.14 -4.63 6.19
C VAL A 118 -24.17 -3.44 6.29
N ILE A 119 -23.22 -3.47 7.23
CA ILE A 119 -22.25 -2.39 7.43
C ILE A 119 -21.45 -2.12 6.14
N PRO A 120 -20.70 -3.08 5.56
CA PRO A 120 -20.00 -2.84 4.29
C PRO A 120 -20.94 -2.71 3.09
N LEU A 121 -22.12 -3.33 3.11
CA LEU A 121 -23.10 -3.20 2.01
C LEU A 121 -23.69 -1.79 1.87
N GLN A 122 -23.64 -1.00 2.95
CA GLN A 122 -24.09 0.40 2.95
C GLN A 122 -23.02 1.38 2.43
N LEU A 123 -21.83 0.90 2.00
CA LEU A 123 -20.77 1.78 1.52
C LEU A 123 -21.23 2.65 0.35
N PRO A 124 -20.92 3.96 0.38
CA PRO A 124 -21.36 4.88 -0.66
C PRO A 124 -20.70 4.55 -2.00
N GLY A 125 -21.52 4.56 -3.06
CA GLY A 125 -21.07 4.30 -4.43
C GLY A 125 -20.86 2.83 -4.78
N LEU A 126 -21.35 1.90 -3.96
CA LEU A 126 -21.28 0.47 -4.23
C LEU A 126 -22.17 0.08 -5.43
N HIS A 127 -21.57 -0.55 -6.44
CA HIS A 127 -22.28 -1.05 -7.62
C HIS A 127 -22.38 -2.57 -7.63
N HIS A 128 -21.37 -3.26 -7.10
CA HIS A 128 -21.27 -4.71 -7.13
C HIS A 128 -20.79 -5.26 -5.78
N ALA A 129 -21.46 -6.30 -5.30
CA ALA A 129 -21.06 -7.05 -4.10
C ALA A 129 -20.97 -8.54 -4.44
N ILE A 130 -19.89 -9.19 -4.02
CA ILE A 130 -19.69 -10.63 -4.11
C ILE A 130 -19.58 -11.17 -2.69
N LEU A 131 -20.46 -12.10 -2.33
CA LEU A 131 -20.46 -12.75 -1.02
C LEU A 131 -19.97 -14.18 -1.22
N ILE A 132 -18.92 -14.56 -0.49
CA ILE A 132 -18.29 -15.88 -0.55
C ILE A 132 -18.38 -16.48 0.84
N GLY A 133 -18.96 -17.67 0.97
CA GLY A 133 -19.06 -18.38 2.23
C GLY A 133 -19.52 -19.82 2.01
N ASP A 134 -19.24 -20.68 2.98
CA ASP A 134 -19.64 -22.09 2.98
C ASP A 134 -20.71 -22.31 4.05
N GLU A 135 -21.94 -22.59 3.63
CA GLU A 135 -23.08 -22.82 4.53
C GLU A 135 -22.95 -24.10 5.37
N ARG A 136 -22.03 -24.99 5.00
CA ARG A 136 -21.78 -26.26 5.70
C ARG A 136 -20.75 -26.12 6.82
N GLN A 137 -20.10 -24.95 6.93
CA GLN A 137 -19.19 -24.63 8.02
C GLN A 137 -19.92 -24.09 9.26
N LEU A 138 -19.18 -23.55 10.24
CA LEU A 138 -19.74 -23.06 11.49
C LEU A 138 -20.66 -21.84 11.24
N PRO A 139 -21.86 -21.80 11.84
CA PRO A 139 -22.74 -20.65 11.73
C PRO A 139 -22.20 -19.46 12.52
N ALA A 140 -22.71 -18.27 12.21
CA ALA A 140 -22.40 -17.05 12.95
C ALA A 140 -22.63 -17.21 14.47
N VAL A 141 -21.62 -16.90 15.27
CA VAL A 141 -21.68 -17.05 16.72
C VAL A 141 -22.50 -15.92 17.35
N VAL A 142 -23.61 -16.26 18.00
CA VAL A 142 -24.43 -15.34 18.81
C VAL A 142 -24.38 -15.76 20.28
N LYS A 143 -24.29 -14.79 21.20
CA LYS A 143 -24.30 -15.06 22.65
C LYS A 143 -25.67 -15.49 23.17
N SER A 144 -26.74 -15.07 22.48
CA SER A 144 -28.12 -15.28 22.88
C SER A 144 -28.80 -16.25 21.93
N PRO A 145 -29.32 -17.39 22.40
CA PRO A 145 -29.99 -18.38 21.56
C PRO A 145 -31.35 -17.91 21.01
N VAL A 146 -31.95 -16.88 21.61
CA VAL A 146 -33.22 -16.29 21.14
C VAL A 146 -33.05 -15.30 19.98
N ASN A 147 -31.83 -14.85 19.70
CA ASN A 147 -31.50 -13.94 18.60
C ASN A 147 -30.75 -14.71 17.50
N CYS A 148 -31.41 -15.72 16.92
CA CYS A 148 -30.92 -16.34 15.70
C CYS A 148 -31.32 -15.45 14.52
N PHE A 149 -30.54 -14.38 14.28
CA PHE A 149 -30.65 -13.65 13.04
C PHE A 149 -30.07 -14.53 11.93
N SER A 150 -30.79 -14.63 10.83
CA SER A 150 -30.37 -15.30 9.60
C SER A 150 -28.92 -14.94 9.26
N ALA A 151 -28.10 -15.94 8.92
CA ALA A 151 -26.97 -15.68 8.05
C ALA A 151 -27.52 -15.15 6.72
N ILE A 152 -26.80 -14.26 6.05
CA ILE A 152 -27.27 -13.64 4.80
C ILE A 152 -27.51 -14.77 3.80
N PHE A 153 -28.77 -14.98 3.43
CA PHE A 153 -29.14 -15.72 2.25
C PHE A 153 -29.73 -14.70 1.27
N LEU A 154 -28.88 -14.15 0.40
CA LEU A 154 -29.30 -13.56 -0.87
C LEU A 154 -29.23 -14.64 -1.95
#